data_AF-A0A3B8X7R4-F1
#
_entry.id   AF-A0A3B8X7R4-F1
#
_cell.length_a   1.000
_cell.length_b   1.000
_cell.length_c   1.000
_cell.angle_alpha   90.00
_cell.angle_beta   90.00
_cell.angle_gamma   90.00
#
_symmetry.space_group_name_H-M   'P 1'
#
loop_
_entity.id
_entity.type
_entity.pdbx_description
1 polymer ?
#
loop_
_entity_poly.entity_id
_entity_poly.type
_entity_poly.pdbx_seq_one_letter_code
_entity_poly.pdbx_strand_id
1 'polypeptide(L)'
;VFNITSGALSGSSYKDYLWGAPFKNVDETAKLTYSTVSGFDNETSGSHQISQAIASTKSLVNMLLFHVTSQVFVDVKTTTDASKVVLEDGAKKTKLEILNFLADGQVLMGNGLVETTSADRTAAAEMTYGTYSAESAGEPAKITGFSYGIVPQALGTIGLRITTPDGNQYVVKDMSQCTGTVSNTNLTIPYTGSPYKIDAWYPHYQYSYTITVKKTGIERITAAVLPWETVTGDLGTIDLEN
;
A
#
# COMPACT_ATOMS: atom_id res chain seq x y z
N VAL A 1 11.49 -11.83 15.22
CA VAL A 1 10.32 -11.20 14.54
C VAL A 1 10.23 -9.76 14.98
N PHE A 2 9.64 -8.89 14.17
CA PHE A 2 9.46 -7.47 14.46
C PHE A 2 8.01 -7.06 14.23
N ASN A 3 7.37 -6.42 15.21
CA ASN A 3 5.94 -6.07 15.12
C ASN A 3 5.73 -4.79 14.33
N ILE A 4 4.71 -4.78 13.48
CA ILE A 4 4.30 -3.64 12.65
C ILE A 4 2.81 -3.37 12.84
N THR A 5 2.39 -2.12 12.63
CA THR A 5 0.98 -1.75 12.71
C THR A 5 0.61 -0.76 11.60
N SER A 6 -0.63 -0.82 11.17
CA SER A 6 -1.23 0.08 10.18
C SER A 6 -1.56 1.42 10.82
N GLY A 7 -1.61 2.50 10.04
CA GLY A 7 -1.93 3.81 10.59
C GLY A 7 -2.00 4.94 9.59
N ALA A 8 -2.55 6.07 10.04
CA ALA A 8 -2.59 7.32 9.28
C ALA A 8 -1.18 7.90 9.12
N LEU A 9 -0.83 8.35 7.91
CA LEU A 9 0.50 8.84 7.54
C LEU A 9 0.84 10.20 8.16
N SER A 10 -0.17 11.00 8.53
CA SER A 10 0.00 12.32 9.14
C SER A 10 0.03 12.32 10.67
N GLY A 11 0.37 11.19 11.31
CA GLY A 11 0.42 11.06 12.77
C GLY A 11 1.62 10.22 13.24
N SER A 12 1.99 10.35 14.52
CA SER A 12 3.08 9.58 15.15
C SER A 12 2.82 8.06 15.25
N SER A 13 1.61 7.61 14.88
CA SER A 13 1.17 6.21 14.99
C SER A 13 1.65 5.33 13.84
N TYR A 14 1.84 5.88 12.63
CA TYR A 14 2.37 5.12 11.50
C TYR A 14 3.87 5.31 11.38
N LYS A 15 4.59 4.21 11.19
CA LYS A 15 6.01 4.20 10.85
C LYS A 15 6.16 3.47 9.52
N ASP A 16 6.96 4.04 8.65
CA ASP A 16 7.44 3.30 7.49
C ASP A 16 8.46 2.27 7.98
N TYR A 17 8.10 1.00 7.84
CA TYR A 17 8.93 -0.10 8.29
C TYR A 17 9.74 -0.61 7.12
N LEU A 18 11.06 -0.66 7.30
CA LEU A 18 11.99 -1.17 6.31
C LEU A 18 12.58 -2.48 6.78
N TRP A 19 12.71 -3.42 5.86
CA TRP A 19 13.49 -4.64 6.05
C TRP A 19 14.46 -4.76 4.88
N GLY A 20 15.66 -5.26 5.15
CA GLY A 20 16.64 -5.45 4.10
C GLY A 20 17.46 -6.70 4.31
N ALA A 21 18.01 -7.20 3.22
CA ALA A 21 18.85 -8.38 3.20
C ALA A 21 19.89 -8.30 2.07
N PRO A 22 20.98 -9.07 2.18
CA PRO A 22 21.88 -9.32 1.06
C PRO A 22 21.21 -10.27 0.05
N PHE A 23 20.96 -9.83 -1.18
CA PHE A 23 20.39 -10.68 -2.23
C PHE A 23 21.47 -11.35 -3.06
N LYS A 24 21.21 -12.56 -3.54
CA LYS A 24 22.10 -13.26 -4.49
C LYS A 24 21.93 -12.66 -5.87
N ASN A 25 23.04 -12.34 -6.53
CA ASN A 25 23.12 -12.02 -7.97
C ASN A 25 21.92 -11.24 -8.53
N VAL A 26 21.61 -10.09 -7.92
CA VAL A 26 20.74 -9.09 -8.54
C VAL A 26 21.58 -8.39 -9.62
N ASP A 27 21.59 -8.94 -10.83
CA ASP A 27 21.90 -8.10 -11.99
C ASP A 27 20.78 -7.03 -12.12
N GLU A 28 21.07 -5.90 -12.76
CA GLU A 28 20.15 -4.77 -12.86
C GLU A 28 18.83 -5.10 -13.61
N THR A 29 18.74 -6.29 -14.21
CA THR A 29 17.56 -6.77 -14.96
C THR A 29 16.75 -7.82 -14.20
N ALA A 30 17.30 -8.43 -13.14
CA ALA A 30 16.67 -9.47 -12.37
C ALA A 30 15.62 -8.88 -11.41
N LYS A 31 14.35 -9.22 -11.66
CA LYS A 31 13.25 -8.87 -10.75
C LYS A 31 13.20 -9.84 -9.57
N LEU A 32 13.09 -9.31 -8.37
CA LEU A 32 12.86 -10.12 -7.17
C LEU A 32 11.38 -10.48 -7.08
N THR A 33 11.07 -11.64 -6.52
CA THR A 33 9.68 -12.06 -6.27
C THR A 33 9.42 -12.06 -4.77
N TYR A 34 8.26 -11.56 -4.36
CA TYR A 34 7.75 -11.70 -3.00
C TYR A 34 6.78 -12.88 -2.92
N SER A 35 6.97 -13.75 -1.94
CA SER A 35 6.12 -14.90 -1.64
C SER A 35 5.33 -14.67 -0.36
N THR A 36 4.06 -15.03 -0.36
CA THR A 36 3.22 -15.03 0.86
C THR A 36 3.55 -16.15 1.84
N VAL A 37 4.47 -17.05 1.48
CA VAL A 37 4.91 -18.19 2.31
C VAL A 37 6.32 -17.98 2.84
N SER A 38 7.20 -17.34 2.04
CA SER A 38 8.63 -17.22 2.36
C SER A 38 9.17 -15.80 2.21
N GLY A 39 8.31 -14.79 2.09
CA GLY A 39 8.71 -13.39 1.97
C GLY A 39 9.54 -13.10 0.72
N PHE A 40 10.52 -12.22 0.85
CA PHE A 40 11.45 -11.85 -0.21
C PHE A 40 12.51 -12.91 -0.51
N ASP A 41 12.66 -13.93 0.35
CA ASP A 41 13.53 -15.06 0.02
C ASP A 41 12.98 -15.88 -1.14
N ASN A 42 11.64 -15.93 -1.25
CA ASN A 42 10.91 -16.67 -2.27
C ASN A 42 11.50 -18.08 -2.49
N GLU A 43 11.72 -18.81 -1.40
CA GLU A 43 12.31 -20.14 -1.49
C GLU A 43 11.41 -21.03 -2.35
N THR A 44 12.00 -21.56 -3.43
CA THR A 44 11.37 -22.60 -4.23
C THR A 44 12.35 -23.75 -4.35
N SER A 45 12.02 -24.89 -3.74
CA SER A 45 12.83 -26.13 -3.81
C SER A 45 14.30 -25.95 -3.39
N GLY A 46 14.55 -25.23 -2.29
CA GLY A 46 15.91 -24.94 -1.80
C GLY A 46 16.67 -23.85 -2.58
N SER A 47 16.05 -23.21 -3.57
CA SER A 47 16.60 -22.02 -4.23
C SER A 47 16.14 -20.77 -3.50
N HIS A 48 17.11 -20.00 -3.00
CA HIS A 48 16.90 -18.79 -2.18
C HIS A 48 17.34 -17.53 -2.93
N GLN A 49 16.54 -16.47 -2.89
CA GLN A 49 16.91 -15.14 -3.40
C GLN A 49 17.83 -14.40 -2.43
N ILE A 50 17.80 -14.72 -1.13
CA ILE A 50 18.63 -14.10 -0.10
C ILE A 50 19.91 -14.91 0.13
N SER A 51 21.01 -14.22 0.38
CA SER A 51 22.25 -14.78 0.91
C SER A 51 22.10 -15.07 2.40
N GLN A 52 21.61 -16.27 2.73
CA GLN A 52 21.29 -16.67 4.11
C GLN A 52 22.50 -16.73 5.07
N ALA A 53 23.72 -16.87 4.53
CA ALA A 53 24.94 -16.85 5.31
C ALA A 53 25.99 -15.99 4.61
N ILE A 54 26.60 -15.08 5.35
CA ILE A 54 27.79 -14.34 4.93
C ILE A 54 28.96 -14.87 5.77
N ALA A 55 29.96 -15.45 5.11
CA ALA A 55 31.19 -15.86 5.77
C ALA A 55 32.05 -14.65 6.14
N SER A 56 33.03 -14.83 7.03
CA SER A 56 34.00 -13.79 7.36
C SER A 56 34.65 -13.24 6.09
N THR A 57 34.45 -11.96 5.80
CA THR A 57 34.93 -11.32 4.59
C THR A 57 35.30 -9.87 4.84
N LYS A 58 36.30 -9.37 4.11
CA LYS A 58 36.62 -7.93 4.02
C LYS A 58 35.88 -7.24 2.87
N SER A 59 35.10 -8.00 2.10
CA SER A 59 34.34 -7.48 0.97
C SER A 59 33.14 -6.66 1.45
N LEU A 60 32.80 -5.64 0.67
CA LEU A 60 31.56 -4.90 0.85
C LEU A 60 30.35 -5.82 0.70
N VAL A 61 29.42 -5.75 1.64
CA VAL A 61 28.12 -6.45 1.57
C VAL A 61 27.06 -5.43 1.17
N ASN A 62 26.54 -5.56 -0.04
CA ASN A 62 25.42 -4.73 -0.49
C ASN A 62 24.10 -5.31 0.03
N MET A 63 23.28 -4.45 0.64
CA MET A 63 21.93 -4.80 1.08
C MET A 63 20.90 -4.05 0.23
N LEU A 64 19.80 -4.72 -0.07
CA LEU A 64 18.61 -4.07 -0.61
C LEU A 64 17.57 -3.92 0.50
N LEU A 65 16.97 -2.75 0.58
CA LEU A 65 15.92 -2.43 1.56
C LEU A 65 14.56 -2.36 0.86
N PHE A 66 13.55 -2.91 1.51
CA PHE A 66 12.16 -2.93 1.08
C PHE A 66 11.25 -2.39 2.16
N HIS A 67 10.25 -1.61 1.76
CA HIS A 67 9.10 -1.30 2.59
C HIS A 67 8.33 -2.59 2.88
N VAL A 68 8.16 -2.94 4.15
CA VAL A 68 7.40 -4.13 4.57
C VAL A 68 5.93 -3.84 4.81
N THR A 69 5.53 -2.57 4.73
CA THR A 69 4.14 -2.14 4.65
C THR A 69 3.75 -1.85 3.21
N SER A 70 2.46 -1.60 2.99
CA SER A 70 1.96 -0.97 1.77
C SER A 70 1.40 0.42 2.10
N GLN A 71 1.36 1.30 1.10
CA GLN A 71 0.64 2.56 1.21
C GLN A 71 -0.60 2.54 0.34
N VAL A 72 -1.71 3.03 0.89
CA VAL A 72 -2.98 3.16 0.18
C VAL A 72 -3.28 4.64 0.03
N PHE A 73 -3.41 5.08 -1.22
CA PHE A 73 -3.87 6.39 -1.60
C PHE A 73 -5.25 6.31 -2.23
N VAL A 74 -6.13 7.23 -1.88
CA VAL A 74 -7.45 7.34 -2.47
C VAL A 74 -7.71 8.78 -2.90
N ASP A 75 -8.07 8.94 -4.16
CA ASP A 75 -8.59 10.16 -4.72
C ASP A 75 -10.11 10.05 -4.82
N VAL A 76 -10.84 11.03 -4.30
CA VAL A 76 -12.30 11.10 -4.40
C VAL A 76 -12.65 12.27 -5.31
N LYS A 77 -13.41 12.03 -6.37
CA LYS A 77 -13.89 13.07 -7.28
C LYS A 77 -15.39 12.98 -7.50
N THR A 78 -16.01 14.10 -7.81
CA THR A 78 -17.42 14.15 -8.22
C THR A 78 -17.56 14.17 -9.75
N THR A 79 -18.79 14.13 -10.27
CA THR A 79 -19.13 14.52 -11.66
C THR A 79 -19.19 16.05 -11.80
N THR A 80 -19.24 16.54 -13.05
CA THR A 80 -19.46 17.96 -13.40
C THR A 80 -20.93 18.29 -13.72
N ASP A 81 -21.77 17.27 -13.84
CA ASP A 81 -23.18 17.40 -14.22
C ASP A 81 -24.09 17.71 -13.00
N ALA A 82 -25.41 17.71 -13.22
CA ALA A 82 -26.39 17.94 -12.16
C ALA A 82 -26.37 16.87 -11.04
N SER A 83 -25.71 15.73 -11.27
CA SER A 83 -25.54 14.64 -10.31
C SER A 83 -24.34 14.84 -9.39
N LYS A 84 -23.64 15.98 -9.49
CA LYS A 84 -22.46 16.27 -8.66
C LYS A 84 -22.77 16.33 -7.17
N VAL A 85 -21.79 15.94 -6.37
CA VAL A 85 -21.81 15.89 -4.91
C VAL A 85 -20.82 16.93 -4.37
N VAL A 86 -21.19 17.60 -3.28
CA VAL A 86 -20.32 18.55 -2.59
C VAL A 86 -19.27 17.77 -1.79
N LEU A 87 -17.99 18.06 -2.02
CA LEU A 87 -16.89 17.37 -1.34
C LEU A 87 -16.27 18.19 -0.19
N GLU A 88 -16.41 19.51 -0.23
CA GLU A 88 -16.12 20.41 0.90
C GLU A 88 -17.20 21.51 0.97
N ASP A 89 -17.61 21.85 2.18
CA ASP A 89 -18.56 22.94 2.48
C ASP A 89 -18.06 23.74 3.69
N GLY A 90 -17.33 24.83 3.42
CA GLY A 90 -16.69 25.64 4.46
C GLY A 90 -15.71 24.83 5.31
N ALA A 91 -15.99 24.71 6.61
CA ALA A 91 -15.17 23.92 7.54
C ALA A 91 -15.46 22.41 7.51
N LYS A 92 -16.56 21.98 6.86
CA LYS A 92 -16.94 20.57 6.77
C LYS A 92 -16.26 19.92 5.58
N LYS A 93 -15.51 18.86 5.86
CA LYS A 93 -14.72 18.12 4.88
C LYS A 93 -15.30 16.74 4.65
N THR A 94 -15.09 16.19 3.46
CA THR A 94 -15.34 14.77 3.22
C THR A 94 -14.41 13.93 4.09
N LYS A 95 -14.97 12.92 4.75
CA LYS A 95 -14.22 11.92 5.51
C LYS A 95 -14.07 10.64 4.69
N LEU A 96 -12.90 10.03 4.73
CA LEU A 96 -12.67 8.71 4.16
C LEU A 96 -12.17 7.73 5.22
N GLU A 97 -12.79 6.56 5.29
CA GLU A 97 -12.43 5.50 6.22
C GLU A 97 -12.15 4.18 5.51
N ILE A 98 -11.11 3.47 5.95
CA ILE A 98 -10.87 2.07 5.59
C ILE A 98 -11.61 1.19 6.60
N LEU A 99 -12.33 0.20 6.09
CA LEU A 99 -13.20 -0.67 6.89
C LEU A 99 -12.66 -2.10 6.91
N ASN A 100 -12.87 -2.76 8.05
CA ASN A 100 -12.76 -4.21 8.21
C ASN A 100 -11.40 -4.80 7.79
N PHE A 101 -10.29 -4.20 8.22
CA PHE A 101 -8.92 -4.67 7.93
C PHE A 101 -8.20 -5.13 9.21
N LEU A 102 -7.18 -5.97 9.06
CA LEU A 102 -6.31 -6.39 10.17
C LEU A 102 -5.20 -5.34 10.34
N ALA A 103 -5.20 -4.63 11.46
CA ALA A 103 -4.27 -3.51 11.66
C ALA A 103 -2.85 -3.94 12.03
N ASP A 104 -2.72 -5.06 12.75
CA ASP A 104 -1.45 -5.49 13.33
C ASP A 104 -0.83 -6.68 12.59
N GLY A 105 0.49 -6.64 12.49
CA GLY A 105 1.27 -7.68 11.85
C GLY A 105 2.67 -7.83 12.44
N GLN A 106 3.42 -8.73 11.84
CA GLN A 106 4.82 -8.97 12.15
C GLN A 106 5.61 -9.20 10.88
N VAL A 107 6.92 -8.95 10.98
CA VAL A 107 7.91 -9.24 9.96
C VAL A 107 8.88 -10.29 10.49
N LEU A 108 9.05 -11.36 9.72
CA LEU A 108 10.08 -12.36 9.97
C LEU A 108 11.41 -11.84 9.42
N MET A 109 12.30 -11.41 10.32
CA MET A 109 13.56 -10.75 9.96
C MET A 109 14.50 -11.60 9.09
N GLY A 110 14.34 -12.93 9.06
CA GLY A 110 15.18 -13.83 8.27
C GLY A 110 14.88 -13.81 6.76
N ASN A 111 13.64 -13.52 6.37
CA ASN A 111 13.19 -13.59 4.98
C ASN A 111 12.28 -12.43 4.54
N GLY A 112 11.97 -11.50 5.45
CA GLY A 112 11.11 -10.36 5.19
C GLY A 112 9.64 -10.74 5.00
N LEU A 113 9.22 -11.95 5.40
CA LEU A 113 7.81 -12.35 5.33
C LEU A 113 6.98 -11.49 6.28
N VAL A 114 5.90 -10.93 5.75
CA VAL A 114 4.94 -10.12 6.50
C VAL A 114 3.67 -10.92 6.72
N GLU A 115 3.23 -10.98 7.98
CA GLU A 115 2.04 -11.71 8.40
C GLU A 115 1.17 -10.84 9.29
N THR A 116 -0.15 -10.94 9.17
CA THR A 116 -1.08 -10.36 10.15
C THR A 116 -1.07 -11.20 11.43
N THR A 117 -1.01 -10.56 12.59
CA THR A 117 -0.91 -11.25 13.89
C THR A 117 -2.24 -11.31 14.65
N SER A 118 -3.14 -10.38 14.37
CA SER A 118 -4.48 -10.35 14.95
C SER A 118 -5.50 -11.01 14.04
N ALA A 119 -6.50 -11.66 14.62
CA ALA A 119 -7.73 -12.05 13.92
C ALA A 119 -8.81 -10.96 13.99
N ASP A 120 -8.66 -10.00 14.90
CA ASP A 120 -9.62 -8.92 15.09
C ASP A 120 -9.44 -7.87 14.00
N ARG A 121 -10.54 -7.59 13.30
CA ARG A 121 -10.59 -6.57 12.25
C ARG A 121 -10.97 -5.22 12.83
N THR A 122 -10.23 -4.20 12.44
CA THR A 122 -10.57 -2.79 12.67
C THR A 122 -11.85 -2.46 11.91
N ALA A 123 -12.92 -2.11 12.64
CA ALA A 123 -14.21 -1.82 12.04
C ALA A 123 -14.15 -0.62 11.07
N ALA A 124 -13.47 0.46 11.49
CA ALA A 124 -13.21 1.64 10.66
C ALA A 124 -11.97 2.38 11.17
N ALA A 125 -11.16 2.89 10.26
CA ALA A 125 -10.09 3.84 10.56
C ALA A 125 -10.12 4.99 9.55
N GLU A 126 -10.01 6.23 10.05
CA GLU A 126 -9.98 7.43 9.22
C GLU A 126 -8.63 7.58 8.51
N MET A 127 -8.68 7.85 7.21
CA MET A 127 -7.50 8.16 6.40
C MET A 127 -7.05 9.59 6.64
N THR A 128 -5.74 9.84 6.50
CA THR A 128 -5.20 11.20 6.47
C THR A 128 -5.88 11.99 5.36
N TYR A 129 -6.40 13.17 5.67
CA TYR A 129 -7.08 14.04 4.71
C TYR A 129 -6.13 14.48 3.59
N GLY A 130 -6.62 14.45 2.35
CA GLY A 130 -5.89 14.90 1.18
C GLY A 130 -5.97 16.41 0.94
N THR A 131 -5.73 16.81 -0.30
CA THR A 131 -5.86 18.20 -0.77
C THR A 131 -7.11 18.36 -1.60
N TYR A 132 -7.98 19.30 -1.24
CA TYR A 132 -9.16 19.64 -2.02
C TYR A 132 -8.81 20.58 -3.18
N SER A 133 -9.42 20.32 -4.32
CA SER A 133 -9.44 21.18 -5.50
C SER A 133 -10.88 21.43 -5.90
N ALA A 134 -11.26 22.70 -5.95
CA ALA A 134 -12.58 23.11 -6.44
C ALA A 134 -12.75 22.79 -7.92
N GLU A 135 -14.01 22.67 -8.35
CA GLU A 135 -14.35 22.50 -9.76
C GLU A 135 -13.83 23.68 -10.59
N SER A 136 -13.29 23.38 -11.77
CA SER A 136 -12.81 24.36 -12.74
C SER A 136 -13.25 23.96 -14.15
N ALA A 137 -12.95 24.78 -15.17
CA ALA A 137 -13.44 24.56 -16.53
C ALA A 137 -12.99 23.18 -17.07
N GLY A 138 -13.92 22.22 -17.09
CA GLY A 138 -13.70 20.85 -17.56
C GLY A 138 -13.21 19.85 -16.50
N GLU A 139 -12.89 20.30 -15.29
CA GLU A 139 -12.35 19.45 -14.22
C GLU A 139 -13.30 19.42 -13.01
N PRO A 140 -13.82 18.24 -12.60
CA PRO A 140 -14.68 18.15 -11.43
C PRO A 140 -13.93 18.48 -10.15
N ALA A 141 -14.69 18.90 -9.12
CA ALA A 141 -14.14 18.99 -7.78
C ALA A 141 -13.61 17.63 -7.31
N LYS A 142 -12.47 17.64 -6.62
CA LYS A 142 -11.79 16.43 -6.16
C LYS A 142 -11.00 16.67 -4.89
N ILE A 143 -10.79 15.61 -4.13
CA ILE A 143 -9.83 15.54 -3.04
C ILE A 143 -8.81 14.49 -3.44
N THR A 144 -7.54 14.90 -3.53
CA THR A 144 -6.46 14.02 -3.94
C THR A 144 -5.56 13.67 -2.76
N GLY A 145 -5.16 12.42 -2.67
CA GLY A 145 -4.15 11.96 -1.70
C GLY A 145 -4.69 11.72 -0.30
N PHE A 146 -5.93 11.22 -0.14
CA PHE A 146 -6.24 10.55 1.13
C PHE A 146 -5.28 9.39 1.30
N SER A 147 -4.69 9.22 2.48
CA SER A 147 -3.59 8.27 2.63
C SER A 147 -3.63 7.48 3.93
N TYR A 148 -3.19 6.22 3.87
CA TYR A 148 -3.08 5.32 5.01
C TYR A 148 -1.99 4.28 4.75
N GLY A 149 -1.16 4.01 5.76
CA GLY A 149 -0.21 2.91 5.73
C GLY A 149 -0.85 1.63 6.25
N ILE A 150 -0.65 0.51 5.57
CA ILE A 150 -1.32 -0.74 5.87
C ILE A 150 -0.34 -1.90 6.02
N VAL A 151 -0.62 -2.80 6.95
CA VAL A 151 -0.07 -4.15 6.98
C VAL A 151 -0.61 -4.92 5.76
N PRO A 152 0.28 -5.43 4.89
CA PRO A 152 -0.06 -6.25 3.72
C PRO A 152 -0.98 -7.41 4.07
N GLN A 153 -2.08 -7.57 3.32
CA GLN A 153 -3.12 -8.57 3.57
C GLN A 153 -4.05 -8.75 2.37
N ALA A 154 -4.85 -9.83 2.36
CA ALA A 154 -5.89 -10.06 1.36
C ALA A 154 -7.07 -9.07 1.51
N LEU A 155 -7.66 -8.67 0.38
CA LEU A 155 -8.66 -7.59 0.31
C LEU A 155 -10.12 -8.04 0.41
N GLY A 156 -10.44 -9.34 0.34
CA GLY A 156 -11.79 -9.86 0.08
C GLY A 156 -12.91 -9.47 1.07
N THR A 157 -12.61 -8.75 2.14
CA THR A 157 -13.60 -8.22 3.09
C THR A 157 -13.34 -6.76 3.50
N ILE A 158 -12.34 -6.12 2.89
CA ILE A 158 -11.92 -4.75 3.20
C ILE A 158 -12.74 -3.79 2.35
N GLY A 159 -13.26 -2.74 2.98
CA GLY A 159 -14.09 -1.74 2.34
C GLY A 159 -13.56 -0.31 2.50
N LEU A 160 -14.21 0.62 1.79
CA LEU A 160 -14.01 2.06 1.95
C LEU A 160 -15.36 2.74 2.20
N ARG A 161 -15.38 3.72 3.10
CA ARG A 161 -16.55 4.60 3.32
C ARG A 161 -16.17 6.05 3.14
N ILE A 162 -16.80 6.69 2.17
CA ILE A 162 -16.72 8.14 1.93
C ILE A 162 -17.96 8.76 2.60
N THR A 163 -17.76 9.71 3.50
CA THR A 163 -18.84 10.50 4.12
C THR A 163 -18.69 11.96 3.70
N THR A 164 -19.66 12.49 2.97
CA THR A 164 -19.62 13.88 2.45
C THR A 164 -20.06 14.89 3.51
N PRO A 165 -19.82 16.21 3.30
CA PRO A 165 -20.14 17.26 4.29
C PRO A 165 -21.62 17.32 4.73
N ASP A 166 -22.52 16.86 3.88
CA ASP A 166 -23.96 16.76 4.13
C ASP A 166 -24.37 15.48 4.90
N GLY A 167 -23.41 14.59 5.19
CA GLY A 167 -23.61 13.34 5.91
C GLY A 167 -23.96 12.14 5.03
N ASN A 168 -24.07 12.31 3.70
CA ASN A 168 -24.30 11.18 2.80
C ASN A 168 -23.09 10.23 2.77
N GLN A 169 -23.37 8.92 2.66
CA GLN A 169 -22.35 7.87 2.70
C GLN A 169 -22.30 7.08 1.40
N TYR A 170 -21.09 6.84 0.91
CA TYR A 170 -20.80 6.02 -0.25
C TYR A 170 -19.84 4.92 0.17
N VAL A 171 -20.26 3.66 0.01
CA VAL A 171 -19.54 2.50 0.55
C VAL A 171 -19.11 1.55 -0.56
N VAL A 172 -17.80 1.30 -0.63
CA VAL A 172 -17.21 0.16 -1.35
C VAL A 172 -17.10 -0.98 -0.36
N LYS A 173 -17.85 -2.07 -0.59
CA LYS A 173 -17.93 -3.18 0.39
C LYS A 173 -16.77 -4.17 0.29
N ASP A 174 -16.17 -4.29 -0.89
CA ASP A 174 -15.09 -5.24 -1.17
C ASP A 174 -14.14 -4.64 -2.21
N MET A 175 -12.94 -4.28 -1.73
CA MET A 175 -11.88 -3.72 -2.56
C MET A 175 -11.26 -4.75 -3.51
N SER A 176 -11.42 -6.06 -3.26
CA SER A 176 -10.85 -7.12 -4.11
C SER A 176 -11.50 -7.24 -5.50
N GLN A 177 -12.64 -6.57 -5.69
CA GLN A 177 -13.32 -6.47 -6.99
C GLN A 177 -12.68 -5.39 -7.89
N CYS A 178 -11.75 -4.60 -7.37
CA CYS A 178 -11.07 -3.58 -8.15
C CYS A 178 -10.08 -4.21 -9.13
N THR A 179 -10.10 -3.71 -10.36
CA THR A 179 -9.07 -4.00 -11.36
C THR A 179 -8.23 -2.77 -11.64
N GLY A 180 -6.95 -2.95 -11.96
CA GLY A 180 -6.05 -1.84 -12.16
C GLY A 180 -4.90 -2.12 -13.12
N THR A 181 -4.11 -1.08 -13.35
CA THR A 181 -2.78 -1.19 -13.95
C THR A 181 -1.77 -1.43 -12.84
N VAL A 182 -0.73 -2.23 -13.15
CA VAL A 182 0.37 -2.48 -12.23
C VAL A 182 1.65 -2.21 -13.00
N SER A 183 2.49 -1.34 -12.46
CA SER A 183 3.87 -1.17 -12.93
C SER A 183 4.82 -1.54 -11.81
N ASN A 184 5.91 -2.23 -12.15
CA ASN A 184 7.02 -2.44 -11.25
C ASN A 184 8.28 -2.76 -12.06
N THR A 185 9.38 -2.10 -11.72
CA THR A 185 10.69 -2.30 -12.36
C THR A 185 11.53 -3.35 -11.63
N ASN A 186 11.40 -3.47 -10.31
CA ASN A 186 12.35 -4.21 -9.45
C ASN A 186 11.74 -5.49 -8.84
N LEU A 187 10.41 -5.59 -8.75
CA LEU A 187 9.69 -6.78 -8.33
C LEU A 187 8.84 -7.39 -9.44
N THR A 188 8.73 -8.71 -9.44
CA THR A 188 7.75 -9.46 -10.23
C THR A 188 6.35 -9.02 -9.83
N ILE A 189 5.48 -8.77 -10.81
CA ILE A 189 4.10 -8.38 -10.56
C ILE A 189 3.36 -9.58 -9.91
N PRO A 190 2.79 -9.44 -8.70
CA PRO A 190 2.16 -10.54 -7.97
C PRO A 190 0.71 -10.81 -8.43
N TYR A 191 0.24 -10.10 -9.44
CA TYR A 191 -1.13 -10.20 -9.96
C TYR A 191 -1.17 -10.83 -11.34
N THR A 192 -2.28 -11.48 -11.65
CA THR A 192 -2.53 -12.11 -12.96
C THR A 192 -3.66 -11.40 -13.71
N GLY A 193 -3.60 -11.39 -15.05
CA GLY A 193 -4.66 -10.85 -15.92
C GLY A 193 -4.36 -9.46 -16.51
N SER A 194 -5.27 -8.97 -17.36
CA SER A 194 -5.23 -7.61 -17.91
C SER A 194 -6.66 -7.11 -18.19
N PRO A 195 -7.18 -6.12 -17.45
CA PRO A 195 -6.56 -5.45 -16.31
C PRO A 195 -6.31 -6.41 -15.12
N TYR A 196 -5.33 -6.10 -14.27
CA TYR A 196 -4.97 -6.95 -13.14
C TYR A 196 -6.05 -6.87 -12.06
N LYS A 197 -6.47 -8.01 -11.53
CA LYS A 197 -7.31 -8.06 -10.32
C LYS A 197 -6.45 -7.77 -9.10
N ILE A 198 -6.83 -6.77 -8.31
CA ILE A 198 -6.12 -6.39 -7.08
C ILE A 198 -6.85 -7.06 -5.91
N ASP A 199 -6.41 -8.26 -5.52
CA ASP A 199 -7.06 -9.10 -4.49
C ASP A 199 -6.33 -9.13 -3.14
N ALA A 200 -5.14 -8.54 -3.08
CA ALA A 200 -4.36 -8.35 -1.87
C ALA A 200 -3.56 -7.05 -1.96
N TRP A 201 -3.09 -6.58 -0.80
CA TRP A 201 -2.00 -5.62 -0.71
C TRP A 201 -0.72 -6.37 -0.36
N TYR A 202 0.30 -6.24 -1.21
CA TYR A 202 1.65 -6.76 -1.02
C TYR A 202 2.62 -5.68 -0.52
N PRO A 203 3.66 -6.06 0.25
CA PRO A 203 4.69 -5.12 0.69
C PRO A 203 5.37 -4.43 -0.49
N HIS A 204 5.96 -3.26 -0.25
CA HIS A 204 6.73 -2.48 -1.24
C HIS A 204 5.92 -1.93 -2.42
N TYR A 205 4.60 -1.93 -2.33
CA TYR A 205 3.71 -1.32 -3.31
C TYR A 205 2.91 -0.15 -2.73
N GLN A 206 2.66 0.84 -3.57
CA GLN A 206 1.68 1.90 -3.36
C GLN A 206 0.43 1.61 -4.19
N TYR A 207 -0.74 1.71 -3.57
CA TYR A 207 -2.05 1.44 -4.16
C TYR A 207 -2.82 2.73 -4.29
N SER A 208 -2.99 3.24 -5.50
CA SER A 208 -3.74 4.46 -5.78
C SER A 208 -5.10 4.12 -6.36
N TYR A 209 -6.16 4.43 -5.62
CA TYR A 209 -7.54 4.28 -6.06
C TYR A 209 -8.12 5.64 -6.41
N THR A 210 -8.82 5.75 -7.54
CA THR A 210 -9.64 6.91 -7.85
C THR A 210 -11.10 6.51 -7.85
N ILE A 211 -11.89 7.15 -6.99
CA ILE A 211 -13.32 6.90 -6.82
C ILE A 211 -14.10 8.10 -7.33
N THR A 212 -14.97 7.88 -8.31
CA THR A 212 -15.95 8.88 -8.74
C THR A 212 -17.26 8.66 -8.01
N VAL A 213 -17.74 9.67 -7.29
CA VAL A 213 -19.05 9.68 -6.63
C VAL A 213 -20.04 10.60 -7.36
N LYS A 214 -21.30 10.22 -7.35
CA LYS A 214 -22.45 11.02 -7.81
C LYS A 214 -23.61 10.85 -6.83
N LYS A 215 -24.63 11.69 -6.90
CA LYS A 215 -25.80 11.63 -6.00
C LYS A 215 -26.46 10.24 -5.89
N THR A 216 -26.39 9.43 -6.95
CA THR A 216 -26.99 8.08 -6.98
C THR A 216 -26.07 6.98 -6.45
N GLY A 217 -24.79 7.28 -6.17
CA GLY A 217 -23.84 6.30 -5.63
C GLY A 217 -22.43 6.46 -6.20
N ILE A 218 -21.64 5.40 -6.08
CA ILE A 218 -20.31 5.31 -6.69
C ILE A 218 -20.49 4.97 -8.17
N GLU A 219 -19.91 5.79 -9.03
CA GLU A 219 -19.96 5.60 -10.47
C GLU A 219 -18.82 4.73 -10.99
N ARG A 220 -17.60 4.97 -10.47
CA ARG A 220 -16.39 4.32 -10.98
C ARG A 220 -15.34 4.21 -9.90
N ILE A 221 -14.60 3.10 -9.93
CA ILE A 221 -13.37 2.90 -9.17
C ILE A 221 -12.31 2.46 -10.16
N THR A 222 -11.16 3.12 -10.16
CA THR A 222 -9.97 2.70 -10.92
C THR A 222 -8.80 2.57 -9.97
N ALA A 223 -7.97 1.54 -10.16
CA ALA A 223 -6.78 1.33 -9.35
C ALA A 223 -5.50 1.42 -10.21
N ALA A 224 -4.44 1.93 -9.62
CA ALA A 224 -3.07 1.85 -10.13
C ALA A 224 -2.16 1.38 -8.99
N VAL A 225 -1.29 0.43 -9.27
CA VAL A 225 -0.31 -0.09 -8.32
C VAL A 225 1.07 0.26 -8.83
N LEU A 226 1.81 1.01 -8.02
CA LEU A 226 3.15 1.52 -8.33
C LEU A 226 4.17 0.92 -7.36
N PRO A 227 5.45 0.78 -7.76
CA PRO A 227 6.49 0.45 -6.81
C PRO A 227 6.59 1.56 -5.77
N TRP A 228 6.75 1.20 -4.51
CA TRP A 228 7.11 2.18 -3.50
C TRP A 228 8.61 2.41 -3.62
N GLU A 229 9.00 3.58 -4.15
CA GLU A 229 10.39 3.89 -4.50
C GLU A 229 11.38 3.45 -3.43
N THR A 230 12.37 2.66 -3.85
CA THR A 230 13.42 2.16 -2.97
C THR A 230 14.21 3.33 -2.42
N VAL A 231 14.27 3.47 -1.09
CA VAL A 231 15.27 4.35 -0.47
C VAL A 231 16.61 3.63 -0.57
N THR A 232 17.44 4.05 -1.51
CA THR A 232 18.87 3.71 -1.48
C THR A 232 19.47 4.52 -0.33
N GLY A 233 19.63 3.89 0.83
CA GLY A 233 20.34 4.52 1.93
C GLY A 233 21.78 4.82 1.51
N ASP A 234 22.25 6.03 1.75
CA ASP A 234 23.68 6.33 1.64
C ASP A 234 24.48 5.39 2.54
N LEU A 235 25.67 5.03 2.06
CA LEU A 235 26.60 4.07 2.66
C LEU A 235 26.87 4.39 4.15
N GLY A 236 26.25 3.63 5.04
CA GLY A 236 26.65 3.54 6.44
C GLY A 236 27.70 2.44 6.58
N THR A 237 28.91 2.78 7.01
CA THR A 237 29.88 1.78 7.47
C THR A 237 29.32 1.13 8.74
N ILE A 238 28.81 -0.10 8.63
CA ILE A 238 28.51 -0.92 9.80
C ILE A 238 29.80 -1.64 10.17
N ASP A 239 30.48 -1.14 11.19
CA ASP A 239 31.63 -1.82 11.78
C ASP A 239 31.10 -2.98 12.63
N LEU A 240 31.41 -4.22 12.23
CA LEU A 240 30.95 -5.43 12.92
C LEU A 240 31.98 -5.94 13.95
N GLU A 241 32.98 -5.13 14.29
CA GLU A 241 33.99 -5.48 15.29
C GLU A 241 34.21 -4.34 16.29
N ASN A 242 33.66 -4.52 17.50
CA ASN A 242 34.28 -4.09 18.76
C ASN A 242 34.17 -5.26 19.75
#